data_AF-I6C701-F1
#
_entry.id   AF-I6C701-F1
#
_cell.length_a   1.000
_cell.length_b   1.000
_cell.length_c   1.000
_cell.angle_alpha   90.00
_cell.angle_beta   90.00
_cell.angle_gamma   90.00
#
_symmetry.space_group_name_H-M   'P 1'
#
loop_
_entity.id
_entity.type
_entity.pdbx_description
1 polymer ?
#
loop_
_entity_poly.entity_id
_entity_poly.type
_entity_poly.pdbx_seq_one_letter_code
_entity_poly.pdbx_strand_id
1 'polypeptide(L)'
;MEWQRYVKDGVLTRIDLAWSRDQKEKVYVQDKLREQGAELWRWINDGAHIYVCGDANRMAKDVEQALLEVIAEFGGMDTERRM
;
A
#
# COMPACT_ATOMS: atom_id res chain seq x y z
N MET A 1 0.21 -19.76 12.95
CA MET A 1 0.11 -18.33 13.31
C MET A 1 1.50 -17.69 13.17
N GLU A 2 1.95 -17.43 11.95
CA GLU A 2 3.31 -16.89 11.71
C GLU A 2 3.33 -15.36 11.77
N TRP A 3 2.44 -14.69 11.03
CA TRP A 3 2.32 -13.23 11.01
C TRP A 3 2.08 -12.61 12.39
N GLN A 4 1.21 -13.23 13.19
CA GLN A 4 0.96 -12.77 14.56
C GLN A 4 2.20 -12.88 15.46
N ARG A 5 3.02 -13.91 15.25
CA ARG A 5 4.30 -14.05 15.96
C ARG A 5 5.26 -12.94 15.51
N TYR A 6 5.36 -12.66 14.21
CA TYR A 6 6.24 -11.60 13.71
C TYR A 6 5.86 -10.20 14.21
N VAL A 7 4.57 -9.92 14.35
CA VAL A 7 4.10 -8.68 15.01
C VAL A 7 4.50 -8.68 16.48
N LYS A 8 4.26 -9.80 17.20
CA LYS A 8 4.60 -9.92 18.62
C LYS A 8 6.10 -9.77 18.89
N ASP A 9 6.94 -10.31 18.02
CA ASP A 9 8.39 -10.28 18.12
C ASP A 9 8.98 -8.95 17.59
N GLY A 10 8.15 -8.05 17.05
CA GLY A 10 8.55 -6.72 16.58
C GLY A 10 9.27 -6.68 15.24
N VAL A 11 9.42 -7.82 14.56
CA VAL A 11 10.07 -7.89 13.23
C VAL A 11 9.14 -7.45 12.10
N LEU A 12 7.83 -7.51 12.31
CA LEU A 12 6.81 -6.95 11.41
C LEU A 12 6.14 -5.75 12.08
N THR A 13 6.58 -4.54 11.72
CA THR A 13 6.13 -3.28 12.32
C THR A 13 4.64 -3.03 12.10
N ARG A 14 4.10 -3.42 10.93
CA ARG A 14 2.71 -3.17 10.55
C ARG A 14 2.25 -4.20 9.55
N ILE A 15 0.95 -4.51 9.58
CA ILE A 15 0.27 -5.33 8.58
C ILE A 15 -1.15 -4.80 8.39
N ASP A 16 -1.50 -4.48 7.15
CA ASP A 16 -2.87 -4.13 6.75
C ASP A 16 -3.43 -5.27 5.89
N LEU A 17 -4.68 -5.66 6.16
CA LEU A 17 -5.33 -6.81 5.54
C LEU A 17 -6.56 -6.36 4.75
N ALA A 18 -6.72 -6.92 3.56
CA ALA A 18 -7.84 -6.63 2.66
C ALA A 18 -8.64 -7.91 2.37
N TRP A 19 -9.82 -8.02 2.96
CA TRP A 19 -10.70 -9.17 2.80
C TRP A 19 -11.78 -8.87 1.77
N SER A 20 -11.57 -9.27 0.51
CA SER A 20 -12.49 -8.90 -0.59
C SER A 20 -13.91 -9.49 -0.50
N ARG A 21 -14.19 -10.36 0.47
CA ARG A 21 -15.44 -11.13 0.58
C ARG A 21 -16.12 -11.10 1.94
N ASP A 22 -15.52 -10.45 2.94
CA ASP A 22 -16.08 -10.42 4.32
C ASP A 22 -17.20 -9.38 4.48
N GLN A 23 -17.40 -8.55 3.46
CA GLN A 23 -18.40 -7.50 3.43
C GLN A 23 -18.92 -7.29 2.00
N LYS A 24 -19.99 -6.49 1.85
CA LYS A 24 -20.62 -6.19 0.55
C LYS A 24 -19.67 -5.46 -0.40
N GLU A 25 -18.97 -4.45 0.12
CA GLU A 25 -17.99 -3.68 -0.65
C GLU A 25 -16.69 -4.45 -0.79
N LYS A 26 -16.16 -4.53 -2.01
CA LYS A 26 -14.90 -5.23 -2.23
C LYS A 26 -13.75 -4.34 -1.74
N VAL A 27 -12.95 -4.89 -0.84
CA VAL A 27 -11.73 -4.25 -0.34
C VAL A 27 -10.52 -5.03 -0.84
N TYR A 28 -9.60 -4.32 -1.47
CA TYR A 28 -8.34 -4.83 -2.01
C TYR A 28 -7.14 -4.08 -1.41
N VAL A 29 -5.94 -4.53 -1.75
CA VAL A 29 -4.70 -3.97 -1.19
C VAL A 29 -4.49 -2.51 -1.60
N GLN A 30 -4.87 -2.13 -2.82
CA GLN A 30 -4.82 -0.75 -3.29
C GLN A 30 -5.70 0.20 -2.46
N ASP A 31 -6.80 -0.30 -1.89
CA ASP A 31 -7.66 0.51 -1.02
C ASP A 31 -6.97 0.76 0.33
N LYS A 32 -6.25 -0.24 0.85
CA LYS A 32 -5.44 -0.09 2.06
C LYS A 32 -4.24 0.83 1.86
N LEU A 33 -3.62 0.82 0.68
CA LEU A 33 -2.54 1.76 0.36
C LEU A 33 -3.03 3.21 0.40
N ARG A 34 -4.20 3.50 -0.19
CA ARG A 34 -4.82 4.84 -0.13
C ARG A 34 -5.19 5.24 1.29
N GLU A 35 -5.83 4.34 2.03
CA GLU A 35 -6.22 4.56 3.42
C GLU A 35 -5.01 4.90 4.32
N GLN A 36 -3.86 4.29 4.04
CA GLN A 36 -2.61 4.49 4.80
C GLN A 36 -1.63 5.46 4.12
N GLY A 37 -2.09 6.26 3.16
CA GLY A 37 -1.23 7.03 2.27
C GLY A 37 -0.25 7.95 2.98
N ALA A 38 -0.66 8.65 4.04
CA ALA A 38 0.21 9.55 4.80
C ALA A 38 1.42 8.81 5.43
N GLU A 39 1.16 7.66 6.05
CA GLU A 39 2.20 6.86 6.70
C GLU A 39 3.08 6.16 5.66
N LEU A 40 2.49 5.67 4.57
CA LEU A 40 3.23 5.11 3.45
C LEU A 40 4.17 6.14 2.83
N TRP A 41 3.70 7.37 2.62
CA TRP A 41 4.51 8.46 2.11
C TRP A 41 5.67 8.82 3.06
N ARG A 42 5.42 8.82 4.38
CA ARG A 42 6.48 9.01 5.38
C ARG A 42 7.58 7.96 5.21
N TRP A 43 7.23 6.69 5.07
CA TRP A 43 8.23 5.62 4.87
C TRP A 43 8.98 5.76 3.54
N ILE A 44 8.29 6.16 2.46
CA ILE A 44 8.93 6.44 1.17
C ILE A 44 9.98 7.55 1.33
N ASN A 45 9.65 8.65 2.02
CA ASN A 45 10.60 9.73 2.30
C ASN A 45 11.77 9.29 3.20
N ASP A 46 11.54 8.32 4.09
CA ASP A 46 12.58 7.71 4.92
C ASP A 46 13.46 6.72 4.13
N GLY A 47 13.24 6.56 2.82
CA GLY A 47 14.06 5.72 1.93
C GLY A 47 13.59 4.27 1.83
N ALA A 48 12.30 3.99 2.10
CA ALA A 48 11.76 2.64 2.02
C ALA A 48 11.81 2.07 0.59
N HIS A 49 12.01 0.75 0.51
CA HIS A 49 11.88 -0.02 -0.72
C HIS A 49 10.47 -0.62 -0.81
N ILE A 50 9.82 -0.49 -1.97
CA ILE A 50 8.50 -1.04 -2.23
C ILE A 50 8.62 -2.33 -3.04
N TYR A 51 7.95 -3.38 -2.59
CA TYR A 51 7.89 -4.68 -3.26
C TYR A 51 6.43 -5.04 -3.56
N VAL A 52 6.15 -5.38 -4.82
CA VAL A 52 4.82 -5.82 -5.29
C VAL A 52 4.95 -7.22 -5.87
N CYS A 53 4.13 -8.17 -5.40
CA CYS A 53 4.15 -9.56 -5.87
C CYS A 53 2.72 -10.09 -6.01
N GLY A 54 2.39 -10.70 -7.15
CA GLY A 54 1.08 -11.29 -7.42
C GLY A 54 0.66 -11.15 -8.88
N ASP A 55 -0.65 -11.02 -9.12
CA ASP A 55 -1.22 -10.90 -10.47
C ASP A 55 -0.72 -9.63 -11.20
N ALA A 56 0.05 -9.84 -12.26
CA ALA A 56 0.61 -8.76 -13.08
C ALA A 56 -0.43 -8.06 -13.96
N ASN A 57 -1.56 -8.72 -14.26
CA ASN A 57 -2.50 -8.20 -15.24
C ASN A 57 -3.45 -7.15 -14.66
N ARG A 58 -3.88 -7.32 -13.41
CA ARG A 58 -4.81 -6.41 -12.73
C ARG A 58 -4.22 -5.84 -11.45
N MET A 59 -3.85 -6.70 -10.49
CA MET A 59 -3.43 -6.25 -9.16
C MET A 59 -2.22 -5.30 -9.22
N ALA A 60 -1.19 -5.63 -10.01
CA ALA A 60 -0.01 -4.78 -10.14
C ALA A 60 -0.35 -3.36 -10.63
N LYS A 61 -1.24 -3.23 -11.62
CA LYS A 61 -1.65 -1.93 -12.18
C LYS A 61 -2.45 -1.10 -11.18
N ASP A 62 -3.37 -1.74 -10.45
CA ASP A 62 -4.19 -1.06 -9.45
C ASP A 62 -3.34 -0.59 -8.25
N VAL A 63 -2.31 -1.37 -7.88
CA VAL A 63 -1.33 -0.99 -6.86
C VAL A 63 -0.44 0.15 -7.33
N GLU A 64 0.09 0.10 -8.55
CA GLU A 64 0.88 1.19 -9.13
C GLU A 64 0.09 2.51 -9.14
N GLN A 65 -1.17 2.46 -9.59
CA GLN A 65 -2.06 3.62 -9.60
C GLN A 65 -2.30 4.18 -8.19
N ALA A 66 -2.55 3.32 -7.19
CA ALA A 66 -2.72 3.77 -5.81
C ALA A 66 -1.44 4.39 -5.23
N LEU A 67 -0.26 3.87 -5.57
CA LEU A 67 1.01 4.46 -5.15
C LEU A 67 1.21 5.85 -5.76
N LEU A 68 0.91 6.02 -7.06
CA LEU A 68 0.97 7.33 -7.72
C LEU A 68 0.03 8.34 -7.07
N GLU A 69 -1.19 7.92 -6.72
CA GLU A 69 -2.16 8.77 -6.02
C GLU A 69 -1.66 9.20 -4.64
N VAL A 70 -1.12 8.25 -3.85
CA VAL A 70 -0.52 8.54 -2.54
C VAL A 70 0.65 9.52 -2.66
N ILE A 71 1.55 9.32 -3.63
CA ILE A 71 2.70 10.20 -3.84
C ILE A 71 2.25 11.60 -4.26
N ALA A 72 1.26 11.71 -5.14
CA ALA A 72 0.71 13.00 -5.56
C ALA A 72 0.04 13.73 -4.38
N GLU A 73 -0.81 13.04 -3.63
CA GLU A 73 -1.57 13.60 -2.51
C GLU A 73 -0.66 14.05 -1.35
N PHE A 74 0.23 13.17 -0.88
CA PHE A 74 1.02 13.42 0.32
C PHE A 74 2.40 14.04 0.03
N GLY A 75 2.90 13.89 -1.21
CA GLY A 75 4.16 14.48 -1.66
C GLY A 75 4.05 15.88 -2.26
N GLY A 76 2.83 16.40 -2.44
CA GLY A 76 2.62 17.71 -3.06
C GLY A 76 3.09 17.78 -4.51
N MET A 77 3.05 16.64 -5.22
CA MET A 77 3.47 16.53 -6.60
C MET A 77 2.26 16.64 -7.52
N ASP A 78 2.36 17.49 -8.56
CA ASP A 78 1.31 17.60 -9.57
C ASP A 78 1.32 16.38 -10.49
N THR A 79 0.15 15.82 -10.80
CA THR A 79 0.00 14.54 -11.53
C THR A 79 0.48 14.61 -12.99
N GLU A 80 0.67 15.82 -13.53
CA GLU A 80 1.23 16.04 -14.87
C GLU A 80 2.75 15.86 -14.95
N ARG A 81 3.47 15.81 -13.82
CA ARG A 81 4.92 15.65 -13.83
C ARG A 81 5.30 14.17 -13.84
N ARG A 82 5.10 13.51 -14.99
CA ARG A 82 5.79 12.23 -15.26
C ARG A 82 7.30 12.50 -15.25
N MET A 83 8.02 11.84 -14.33
CA MET A 83 9.49 11.72 -14.40
C MET A 83 9.90 11.01 -15.69
#